data_AF-A0A8S1ISS9-F1
#
_entry.id   AF-A0A8S1ISS9-F1
#
_cell.length_a   1.000
_cell.length_b   1.000
_cell.length_c   1.000
_cell.angle_alpha   90.00
_cell.angle_beta   90.00
_cell.angle_gamma   90.00
#
_symmetry.space_group_name_H-M   'P 1'
#
loop_
_entity.id
_entity.type
_entity.pdbx_description
1 polymer ?
#
loop_
_entity_poly.entity_id
_entity_poly.type
_entity_poly.pdbx_seq_one_letter_code
_entity_poly.pdbx_strand_id
1 'polypeptide(L)'
;MTHDMMKNSLDLLGYKVSRVRVTALVGNTYHARVHYKRASDNGSAEDEVDVDARPSDAINLAVRFNAPVFVNRGVAERMAHSVRGYEQPALDVVRSCREEMKHIKDPTVMLKLQLQMAIAEERYEDATRIRDEIEQLLSTNRALTLVVALESALEGQRFEEAVAIRDELVRLREGSTETMKSKAKGWQGES
;
A
#
# COMPACT_ATOMS: atom_id res chain seq x y z
N MET A 1 -12.82 13.15 26.99
CA MET A 1 -13.29 13.34 28.38
C MET A 1 -12.16 13.13 29.39
N THR A 2 -11.58 11.93 29.53
CA THR A 2 -10.48 11.68 30.49
C THR A 2 -9.21 12.47 30.19
N HIS A 3 -8.83 12.61 28.92
CA HIS A 3 -7.68 13.42 28.51
C HIS A 3 -7.89 14.93 28.74
N ASP A 4 -9.14 15.40 28.70
CA ASP A 4 -9.50 16.81 28.94
C ASP A 4 -9.43 17.13 30.44
N MET A 5 -9.88 16.19 31.29
CA MET A 5 -9.67 16.28 32.74
C MET A 5 -8.18 16.33 33.09
N MET A 6 -7.34 15.45 32.50
CA MET A 6 -5.89 15.51 32.72
C MET A 6 -5.29 16.85 32.32
N LYS A 7 -5.72 17.41 31.18
CA LYS A 7 -5.25 18.73 30.74
C LYS A 7 -5.54 19.79 31.80
N ASN A 8 -6.79 19.88 32.24
CA ASN A 8 -7.21 20.88 33.22
C ASN A 8 -6.49 20.69 34.56
N SER A 9 -6.30 19.45 35.01
CA SER A 9 -5.54 19.16 36.23
C SER A 9 -4.08 19.59 36.13
N LEU A 10 -3.42 19.33 34.99
CA LEU A 10 -2.03 19.72 34.77
C LEU A 10 -1.88 21.25 34.67
N ASP A 11 -2.81 21.93 33.99
CA ASP A 11 -2.83 23.39 33.92
C ASP A 11 -2.98 24.02 35.32
N LEU A 12 -3.85 23.47 36.18
CA LEU A 12 -4.02 23.90 37.57
C LEU A 12 -2.78 23.66 38.43
N LEU A 13 -2.08 22.55 38.21
CA LEU A 13 -0.82 22.22 38.90
C LEU A 13 0.38 23.00 38.34
N GLY A 14 0.20 23.80 37.28
CA GLY A 14 1.25 24.59 36.67
C GLY A 14 2.24 23.77 35.83
N TYR A 15 1.82 22.63 35.27
CA TYR A 15 2.62 21.79 34.39
C TYR A 15 2.11 21.84 32.96
N LYS A 16 3.03 21.78 31.99
CA LYS A 16 2.75 21.67 30.57
C LYS A 16 3.47 20.47 29.99
N VAL A 17 2.88 19.84 28.98
CA VAL A 17 3.57 18.80 28.20
C VAL A 17 4.60 19.49 27.31
N SER A 18 5.89 19.17 27.47
CA SER A 18 6.96 19.74 26.64
C SER A 18 7.15 18.95 25.36
N ARG A 19 7.10 17.62 25.44
CA ARG A 19 7.26 16.71 24.29
C ARG A 19 6.74 15.31 24.60
N VAL A 20 6.42 14.57 23.55
CA VAL A 20 6.10 13.14 23.63
C VAL A 20 7.11 12.34 22.82
N ARG A 21 7.58 11.22 23.37
CA ARG A 21 8.52 10.31 22.70
C ARG A 21 7.95 8.90 22.62
N VAL A 22 7.76 8.38 21.42
CA VAL A 22 7.49 6.95 21.21
C VAL A 22 8.82 6.22 21.15
N THR A 23 9.13 5.46 22.19
CA THR A 23 10.50 4.98 22.46
C THR A 23 10.74 3.57 21.93
N ALA A 24 9.81 2.64 22.17
CA ALA A 24 10.04 1.22 21.93
C ALA A 24 8.78 0.47 21.51
N LEU A 25 9.01 -0.66 20.83
CA LEU A 25 8.03 -1.70 20.57
C LEU A 25 8.58 -2.98 21.22
N VAL A 26 7.91 -3.45 22.27
CA VAL A 26 8.26 -4.69 22.96
C VAL A 26 7.17 -5.72 22.67
N GLY A 27 7.54 -6.80 21.99
CA GLY A 27 6.55 -7.75 21.45
C GLY A 27 5.64 -7.07 20.43
N ASN A 28 4.36 -6.94 20.78
CA ASN A 28 3.35 -6.25 19.97
C ASN A 28 2.79 -4.99 20.66
N THR A 29 3.50 -4.48 21.68
CA THR A 29 3.05 -3.33 22.48
C THR A 29 4.01 -2.16 22.33
N TYR A 30 3.48 -1.05 21.85
CA TYR A 30 4.20 0.20 21.73
C TYR A 30 4.22 0.94 23.07
N HIS A 31 5.36 1.52 23.41
CA HIS A 31 5.57 2.33 24.60
C HIS A 31 5.90 3.78 24.22
N ALA A 32 5.34 4.72 24.98
CA ALA A 32 5.59 6.14 24.80
C ALA A 32 5.86 6.80 26.16
N ARG A 33 6.67 7.85 26.15
CA ARG A 33 6.89 8.70 27.32
C ARG A 33 6.40 10.11 27.06
N VAL A 34 5.71 10.66 28.06
CA VAL A 34 5.25 12.05 28.05
C VAL A 34 6.17 12.83 28.98
N HIS A 35 6.78 13.89 28.45
CA HIS A 35 7.63 14.79 29.23
C HIS A 35 6.84 16.02 29.63
N TYR A 36 6.87 16.33 30.92
CA TYR A 36 6.22 17.48 31.52
C TYR A 36 7.28 18.48 32.00
N LYS A 37 6.97 19.76 31.86
CA LYS A 37 7.79 20.86 32.36
C LYS A 37 6.90 21.83 33.15
N ARG A 38 7.44 22.42 34.21
CA ARG A 38 6.72 23.43 34.99
C ARG A 38 6.60 24.73 34.18
N ALA A 39 5.42 25.33 34.17
CA ALA A 39 5.11 26.51 33.35
C ALA A 39 5.91 27.77 33.78
N SER A 40 6.41 27.81 35.01
CA SER A 40 7.23 28.90 35.54
C SER A 40 8.71 28.81 35.15
N ASP A 41 9.15 27.71 34.53
CA ASP A 41 10.57 27.42 34.35
C ASP A 41 11.02 27.69 32.91
N ASN A 42 11.87 28.70 32.74
CA ASN A 42 12.23 29.26 31.45
C ASN A 42 13.52 28.69 30.84
N GLY A 43 14.22 27.74 31.48
CA GLY A 43 15.62 27.51 31.10
C GLY A 43 16.13 26.08 30.96
N SER A 44 15.77 25.16 31.87
CA SER A 44 16.59 23.96 32.03
C SER A 44 15.87 22.68 31.60
N ALA A 45 16.57 21.82 30.86
CA ALA A 45 16.11 20.48 30.51
C ALA A 45 16.18 19.48 31.68
N GLU A 46 16.84 19.89 32.78
CA GLU A 46 17.06 19.07 33.99
C GLU A 46 15.83 18.99 34.89
N ASP A 47 14.85 19.88 34.73
CA ASP A 47 13.59 19.91 35.49
C ASP A 47 12.42 19.24 34.75
N GLU A 48 12.70 18.51 33.66
CA GLU A 48 11.68 17.75 32.93
C GLU A 48 11.40 16.42 33.63
N VAL A 49 10.14 16.18 33.97
CA VAL A 49 9.68 14.90 34.53
C VAL A 49 9.01 14.10 33.42
N ASP A 50 9.35 12.82 33.30
CA ASP A 50 8.73 11.92 32.33
C ASP A 50 7.87 10.85 32.98
N VAL A 51 6.78 10.48 32.29
CA VAL A 51 5.86 9.42 32.71
C VAL A 51 5.64 8.46 31.55
N ASP A 52 5.65 7.16 31.84
CA ASP A 52 5.32 6.12 30.87
C ASP A 52 3.83 6.14 30.55
N ALA A 53 3.50 6.05 29.26
CA ALA A 53 2.15 6.16 28.75
C ALA A 53 1.95 5.26 27.54
N ARG A 54 0.71 4.84 27.31
CA ARG A 54 0.35 4.22 26.04
C ARG A 54 0.44 5.27 24.93
N PRO A 55 0.89 4.92 23.72
CA PRO A 55 1.05 5.87 22.62
C PRO A 55 -0.23 6.63 22.29
N SER A 56 -1.39 5.97 22.34
CA SER A 56 -2.69 6.61 22.12
C SER A 56 -2.96 7.75 23.11
N ASP A 57 -2.64 7.54 24.38
CA ASP A 57 -2.85 8.51 25.44
C ASP A 57 -1.83 9.65 25.34
N ALA A 58 -0.57 9.32 25.03
CA ALA A 58 0.51 10.27 24.83
C ALA A 58 0.24 11.20 23.64
N ILE A 59 -0.20 10.67 22.50
CA ILE A 59 -0.57 11.46 21.31
C ILE A 59 -1.76 12.37 21.63
N ASN A 60 -2.78 11.86 22.31
CA ASN A 60 -3.95 12.66 22.69
C ASN A 60 -3.62 13.85 23.60
N LEU A 61 -2.64 13.68 24.49
CA LEU A 61 -2.10 14.76 25.31
C LEU A 61 -1.28 15.73 24.46
N ALA A 62 -0.40 15.24 23.58
CA ALA A 62 0.40 16.09 22.70
C ALA A 62 -0.46 17.03 21.85
N VAL A 63 -1.53 16.51 21.24
CA VAL A 63 -2.47 17.30 20.42
C VAL A 63 -3.15 18.41 21.25
N ARG A 64 -3.54 18.10 22.49
CA ARG A 64 -4.25 19.03 23.38
C ARG A 64 -3.38 20.13 23.96
N PHE A 65 -2.10 19.83 24.19
CA PHE A 65 -1.08 20.76 24.68
C PHE A 65 -0.27 21.41 23.56
N ASN A 66 -0.56 21.07 22.29
CA ASN A 66 0.20 21.49 21.12
C ASN A 66 1.71 21.21 21.26
N ALA A 67 2.05 20.05 21.82
CA ALA A 67 3.41 19.64 22.08
C ALA A 67 3.98 18.80 20.92
N PRO A 68 5.28 18.92 20.58
CA PRO A 68 5.91 18.12 19.55
C PRO A 68 5.95 16.63 19.92
N VAL A 69 5.72 15.78 18.91
CA VAL A 69 5.80 14.33 19.01
C VAL A 69 7.04 13.85 18.28
N PHE A 70 7.82 13.01 18.95
CA PHE A 70 9.01 12.37 18.40
C PHE A 70 8.84 10.86 18.43
N VAL A 71 9.32 10.19 17.38
CA VAL A 71 9.27 8.73 17.27
C VAL A 71 10.68 8.23 17.05
N ASN A 72 11.07 7.17 17.76
CA ASN A 72 12.33 6.51 17.51
C ASN A 72 12.34 5.93 16.09
N ARG A 73 13.42 6.18 15.32
CA ARG A 73 13.56 5.75 13.93
C ARG A 73 13.30 4.25 13.74
N GLY A 74 13.81 3.39 14.63
CA GLY A 74 13.60 1.94 14.53
C GLY A 74 12.15 1.51 14.74
N VAL A 75 11.37 2.28 15.50
CA VAL A 75 9.92 2.06 15.64
C VAL A 75 9.17 2.62 14.43
N ALA A 76 9.56 3.79 13.94
CA ALA A 76 8.96 4.42 12.75
C ALA A 76 9.12 3.54 11.50
N GLU A 77 10.29 2.94 11.30
CA GLU A 77 10.54 2.02 10.18
C GLU A 77 9.61 0.80 10.27
N ARG A 78 9.42 0.21 11.46
CA ARG A 78 8.47 -0.91 11.65
C ARG A 78 7.02 -0.50 11.41
N MET A 79 6.62 0.68 11.90
CA MET A 79 5.28 1.23 11.63
C MET A 79 5.06 1.48 10.14
N ALA A 80 6.04 2.01 9.41
CA ALA A 80 5.94 2.27 7.97
C ALA A 80 5.70 0.98 7.15
N HIS A 81 6.24 -0.16 7.59
CA HIS A 81 5.92 -1.46 6.98
C HIS A 81 4.45 -1.86 7.19
N SER A 82 3.83 -1.45 8.30
CA SER A 82 2.41 -1.68 8.58
C SER A 82 1.49 -0.64 7.93
N VAL A 83 1.95 0.60 7.77
CA VAL A 83 1.19 1.73 7.19
C VAL A 83 1.18 1.71 5.66
N ARG A 84 2.02 0.89 5.01
CA ARG A 84 1.91 0.56 3.57
C ARG A 84 0.54 0.00 3.12
N GLY A 85 -0.42 -0.17 4.04
CA GLY A 85 -1.80 -0.54 3.74
C GLY A 85 -2.84 0.58 3.86
N TYR A 86 -2.47 1.85 4.12
CA TYR A 86 -3.46 2.88 4.50
C TYR A 86 -3.30 4.28 3.88
N GLU A 87 -2.63 4.43 2.73
CA GLU A 87 -2.71 5.68 1.96
C GLU A 87 -3.28 5.43 0.56
N GLN A 88 -4.59 5.70 0.43
CA GLN A 88 -5.38 5.68 -0.81
C GLN A 88 -5.52 4.29 -1.45
N PRO A 89 -6.62 3.55 -1.17
CA PRO A 89 -6.85 2.24 -1.78
C PRO A 89 -6.80 2.29 -3.31
N ALA A 90 -7.21 3.41 -3.93
CA ALA A 90 -7.14 3.58 -5.38
C ALA A 90 -5.71 3.61 -5.92
N LEU A 91 -4.77 4.31 -5.26
CA LEU A 91 -3.42 4.50 -5.78
C LEU A 91 -2.58 3.22 -5.64
N ASP A 92 -2.71 2.53 -4.51
CA ASP A 92 -2.02 1.27 -4.24
C ASP A 92 -2.59 0.12 -5.10
N VAL A 93 -3.90 0.09 -5.34
CA VAL A 93 -4.51 -0.88 -6.26
C VAL A 93 -4.01 -0.64 -7.69
N VAL A 94 -4.04 0.60 -8.19
CA VAL A 94 -3.52 0.93 -9.53
C VAL A 94 -2.05 0.57 -9.66
N ARG A 95 -1.23 0.85 -8.64
CA ARG A 95 0.20 0.50 -8.65
C ARG A 95 0.41 -1.01 -8.69
N SER A 96 -0.27 -1.77 -7.83
CA SER A 96 -0.17 -3.24 -7.80
C SER A 96 -0.64 -3.88 -9.11
N CYS A 97 -1.74 -3.40 -9.68
CA CYS A 97 -2.23 -3.89 -10.98
C CYS A 97 -1.25 -3.58 -12.12
N ARG A 98 -0.67 -2.37 -12.13
CA ARG A 98 0.30 -1.95 -13.14
C ARG A 98 1.63 -2.71 -13.03
N GLU A 99 2.08 -3.04 -11.82
CA GLU A 99 3.28 -3.86 -11.60
C GLU A 99 3.07 -5.28 -12.14
N GLU A 100 1.91 -5.87 -11.91
CA GLU A 100 1.54 -7.19 -12.44
C GLU A 100 1.41 -7.20 -13.97
N MET A 101 0.83 -6.15 -14.56
CA MET A 101 0.72 -5.98 -16.01
C MET A 101 2.08 -5.92 -16.73
N LYS A 102 3.12 -5.35 -16.12
CA LYS A 102 4.46 -5.25 -16.73
C LYS A 102 5.12 -6.60 -16.99
N HIS A 103 4.71 -7.64 -16.28
CA HIS A 103 5.27 -8.98 -16.45
C HIS A 103 4.64 -9.75 -17.61
N ILE A 104 3.50 -9.30 -18.14
CA ILE A 104 2.85 -9.89 -19.31
C ILE A 104 3.28 -9.09 -20.54
N LYS A 105 4.11 -9.69 -21.39
CA LYS A 105 4.34 -9.15 -22.74
C LYS A 105 3.07 -9.36 -23.54
N ASP A 106 2.28 -8.30 -23.69
CA ASP A 106 1.06 -8.35 -24.48
C ASP A 106 1.39 -8.23 -25.98
N PRO A 107 1.26 -9.31 -26.78
CA PRO A 107 1.49 -9.26 -28.23
C PRO A 107 0.44 -8.39 -28.95
N THR A 108 -0.70 -8.13 -28.31
CA THR A 108 -1.82 -7.35 -28.84
C THR A 108 -1.49 -5.86 -28.95
N VAL A 109 -0.51 -5.35 -28.19
CA VAL A 109 -0.12 -3.94 -28.22
C VAL A 109 0.44 -3.53 -29.58
N MET A 110 1.27 -4.39 -30.18
CA MET A 110 1.84 -4.15 -31.51
C MET A 110 0.75 -4.21 -32.60
N LEU A 111 -0.16 -5.18 -32.49
CA LEU A 111 -1.28 -5.33 -33.43
C LEU A 111 -2.28 -4.15 -33.32
N LYS A 112 -2.55 -3.64 -32.10
CA LYS A 112 -3.35 -2.42 -31.90
C LYS A 112 -2.74 -1.20 -32.59
N LEU A 113 -1.42 -1.04 -32.50
CA LEU A 113 -0.71 0.04 -33.20
C LEU A 113 -0.81 -0.11 -34.73
N GLN A 114 -0.63 -1.33 -35.24
CA GLN A 114 -0.79 -1.62 -36.67
C GLN A 114 -2.22 -1.38 -37.15
N LEU A 115 -3.23 -1.71 -36.34
CA LEU A 115 -4.63 -1.41 -36.63
C LEU A 115 -4.88 0.10 -36.73
N GLN A 116 -4.36 0.87 -35.77
CA GLN A 116 -4.48 2.33 -35.80
C GLN A 116 -3.82 2.95 -37.03
N MET A 117 -2.65 2.44 -37.42
CA MET A 117 -1.98 2.86 -38.65
C MET A 117 -2.79 2.50 -39.90
N ALA A 118 -3.32 1.28 -39.99
CA ALA A 118 -4.15 0.86 -41.13
C ALA A 118 -5.43 1.70 -41.27
N ILE A 119 -6.05 2.11 -40.15
CA ILE A 119 -7.19 3.03 -40.15
C ILE A 119 -6.76 4.43 -40.63
N ALA A 120 -5.62 4.93 -40.14
CA ALA A 120 -5.09 6.24 -40.54
C ALA A 120 -4.65 6.30 -42.01
N GLU A 121 -4.19 5.18 -42.57
CA GLU A 121 -3.81 5.01 -43.98
C GLU A 121 -4.99 4.63 -44.89
N GLU A 122 -6.23 4.61 -44.38
CA GLU A 122 -7.45 4.21 -45.11
C GLU A 122 -7.40 2.77 -45.70
N ARG A 123 -6.55 1.90 -45.13
CA ARG A 123 -6.42 0.48 -45.50
C ARG A 123 -7.39 -0.39 -44.72
N TYR A 124 -8.68 -0.26 -45.02
CA TYR A 124 -9.75 -0.92 -44.28
C TYR A 124 -9.71 -2.46 -44.34
N GLU A 125 -9.25 -3.06 -45.44
CA GLU A 125 -9.11 -4.53 -45.55
C GLU A 125 -8.02 -5.09 -44.64
N ASP A 126 -6.93 -4.35 -44.44
CA ASP A 126 -5.87 -4.77 -43.53
C ASP A 126 -6.29 -4.53 -42.07
N ALA A 127 -7.02 -3.45 -41.80
CA ALA A 127 -7.60 -3.19 -40.49
C ALA A 127 -8.59 -4.29 -40.04
N THR A 128 -9.43 -4.83 -40.95
CA THR A 128 -10.32 -5.95 -40.58
C THR A 128 -9.52 -7.21 -40.26
N ARG A 129 -8.50 -7.56 -41.06
CA ARG A 129 -7.62 -8.71 -40.76
C ARG A 129 -6.93 -8.58 -39.42
N ILE A 130 -6.33 -7.43 -39.13
CA ILE A 130 -5.61 -7.19 -37.87
C ILE A 130 -6.60 -7.23 -36.69
N ARG A 131 -7.81 -6.69 -36.85
CA ARG A 131 -8.85 -6.77 -35.82
C ARG A 131 -9.26 -8.21 -35.52
N ASP A 132 -9.51 -9.01 -36.55
CA ASP A 132 -9.94 -10.40 -36.39
C ASP A 132 -8.80 -11.25 -35.78
N GLU A 133 -7.54 -10.93 -36.10
CA GLU A 133 -6.35 -11.56 -35.49
C GLU A 133 -6.21 -11.21 -33.99
N ILE A 134 -6.47 -9.95 -33.61
CA ILE A 134 -6.56 -9.54 -32.21
C ILE A 134 -7.67 -10.31 -31.48
N GLU A 135 -8.84 -10.45 -32.10
CA GLU A 135 -9.99 -11.15 -31.50
C GLU A 135 -9.71 -12.64 -31.31
N GLN A 136 -9.01 -13.27 -32.25
CA GLN A 136 -8.54 -14.65 -32.12
C GLN A 136 -7.52 -14.82 -30.98
N LEU A 137 -6.58 -13.88 -30.85
CA LEU A 137 -5.59 -13.92 -29.76
C LEU A 137 -6.23 -13.71 -28.39
N LEU A 138 -7.20 -12.80 -28.29
CA LEU A 138 -7.95 -12.53 -27.06
C LEU A 138 -8.87 -13.69 -26.66
N SER A 139 -9.46 -14.41 -27.62
CA SER A 139 -10.29 -15.60 -27.33
C SER A 139 -9.47 -16.84 -27.00
N THR A 140 -8.26 -16.96 -27.55
CA THR A 140 -7.39 -18.12 -27.29
C THR A 140 -6.70 -18.03 -25.93
N ASN A 141 -6.34 -16.83 -25.48
CA ASN A 141 -5.55 -16.65 -24.27
C ASN A 141 -6.32 -15.92 -23.16
N ARG A 142 -6.84 -16.71 -22.21
CA ARG A 142 -7.57 -16.22 -21.03
C ARG A 142 -6.79 -15.17 -20.22
N ALA A 143 -5.46 -15.26 -20.17
CA ALA A 143 -4.65 -14.27 -19.46
C ALA A 143 -4.69 -12.90 -20.16
N LEU A 144 -4.72 -12.86 -21.49
CA LEU A 144 -4.85 -11.61 -22.25
C LEU A 144 -6.23 -10.99 -22.07
N THR A 145 -7.29 -11.82 -22.03
CA THR A 145 -8.65 -11.35 -21.74
C THR A 145 -8.74 -10.67 -20.38
N LEU A 146 -8.11 -11.26 -19.35
CA LEU A 146 -8.09 -10.70 -17.99
C LEU A 146 -7.29 -9.41 -17.90
N VAL A 147 -6.16 -9.28 -18.62
CA VAL A 147 -5.40 -8.02 -18.69
C VAL A 147 -6.24 -6.90 -19.29
N VAL A 148 -6.94 -7.16 -20.40
CA VAL A 148 -7.82 -6.15 -21.03
C VAL A 148 -8.99 -5.78 -20.12
N ALA A 149 -9.60 -6.77 -19.45
CA ALA A 149 -10.66 -6.52 -18.48
C ALA A 149 -10.16 -5.69 -17.28
N LEU A 150 -8.93 -5.94 -16.83
CA LEU A 150 -8.27 -5.18 -15.76
C LEU A 150 -8.02 -3.72 -16.18
N GLU A 151 -7.49 -3.49 -17.38
CA GLU A 151 -7.28 -2.14 -17.92
C GLU A 151 -8.61 -1.37 -17.98
N SER A 152 -9.67 -1.99 -18.52
CA SER A 152 -11.00 -1.38 -18.59
C SER A 152 -11.61 -1.09 -17.21
N ALA A 153 -11.37 -1.95 -16.21
CA ALA A 153 -11.83 -1.74 -14.84
C ALA A 153 -11.09 -0.56 -14.16
N LEU A 154 -9.79 -0.42 -14.42
CA LEU A 154 -8.98 0.70 -13.92
C LEU A 154 -9.40 2.03 -14.54
N GLU A 155 -9.64 2.06 -15.86
CA GLU A 155 -10.16 3.24 -16.55
C GLU A 155 -11.54 3.64 -16.04
N GLY A 156 -12.40 2.66 -15.76
CA GLY A 156 -13.74 2.86 -15.22
C GLY A 156 -13.80 3.18 -13.72
N GLN A 157 -12.68 3.31 -13.01
CA GLN A 157 -12.61 3.50 -11.54
C GLN A 157 -13.33 2.40 -10.73
N ARG A 158 -13.46 1.19 -11.29
CA ARG A 158 -14.09 0.04 -10.65
C ARG A 158 -13.04 -0.81 -9.94
N PHE A 159 -12.56 -0.29 -8.80
CA PHE A 159 -11.39 -0.85 -8.11
C PHE A 159 -11.62 -2.24 -7.49
N GLU A 160 -12.84 -2.56 -7.04
CA GLU A 160 -13.15 -3.90 -6.52
C GLU A 160 -13.07 -4.97 -7.61
N GLU A 161 -13.60 -4.67 -8.80
CA GLU A 161 -13.50 -5.56 -9.96
C GLU A 161 -12.04 -5.75 -10.39
N ALA A 162 -11.26 -4.65 -10.42
CA ALA A 162 -9.83 -4.70 -10.75
C ALA A 162 -9.04 -5.61 -9.78
N VAL A 163 -9.34 -5.56 -8.48
CA VAL A 163 -8.70 -6.43 -7.49
C VAL A 163 -9.04 -7.89 -7.71
N ALA A 164 -10.31 -8.21 -7.96
CA ALA A 164 -10.75 -9.58 -8.24
C ALA A 164 -10.09 -10.15 -9.51
N ILE A 165 -10.03 -9.35 -10.58
CA ILE A 165 -9.41 -9.73 -11.86
C ILE A 165 -7.90 -9.92 -11.68
N ARG A 166 -7.23 -9.04 -10.92
CA ARG A 166 -5.80 -9.19 -10.57
C ARG A 166 -5.54 -10.49 -9.83
N ASP A 167 -6.33 -10.80 -8.81
CA ASP A 167 -6.14 -12.01 -8.01
C ASP A 167 -6.35 -13.29 -8.85
N GLU A 168 -7.31 -13.27 -9.78
CA GLU A 168 -7.52 -14.34 -10.74
C GLU A 168 -6.32 -14.50 -11.70
N LEU A 169 -5.76 -13.40 -12.18
CA LEU A 169 -4.58 -13.38 -13.05
C LEU A 169 -3.35 -13.93 -12.34
N VAL A 170 -3.14 -13.56 -11.06
CA VAL A 170 -2.05 -14.10 -10.23
C VAL A 170 -2.21 -15.62 -10.03
N ARG A 171 -3.43 -16.10 -9.76
CA ARG A 171 -3.71 -17.55 -9.61
C ARG A 171 -3.40 -18.34 -10.89
N LEU A 172 -3.75 -17.82 -12.06
CA LEU A 172 -3.43 -18.48 -13.34
C LEU A 172 -1.92 -18.57 -13.58
N ARG A 173 -1.17 -17.55 -13.15
CA ARG A 173 0.30 -17.56 -13.21
C ARG A 173 0.89 -18.58 -12.24
N GLU A 174 0.45 -18.58 -10.98
CA GLU A 174 0.95 -19.49 -9.95
C GLU A 174 0.65 -20.95 -10.28
N GLY A 175 -0.56 -21.27 -10.75
CA GLY A 175 -0.93 -22.62 -11.20
C GLY A 175 -0.07 -23.12 -12.38
N SER A 176 0.33 -22.23 -13.28
CA SER A 176 1.26 -22.57 -14.37
C SER A 176 2.67 -22.90 -13.85
N THR A 177 3.11 -22.24 -12.77
CA THR A 177 4.41 -22.52 -12.14
C THR A 177 4.43 -23.78 -11.28
N GLU A 178 3.33 -24.14 -10.61
CA GLU A 178 3.22 -25.38 -9.84
C GLU A 178 3.19 -26.62 -10.74
N THR A 179 2.51 -26.53 -11.89
CA THR A 179 2.46 -27.61 -12.87
C THR A 179 3.85 -27.92 -13.46
N MET A 180 4.67 -26.88 -13.67
CA MET A 180 6.07 -27.05 -14.09
C MET A 180 6.96 -27.65 -12.99
N LYS A 181 6.79 -27.25 -11.72
CA LYS A 181 7.55 -27.83 -10.59
C LYS A 181 7.19 -29.29 -10.33
N SER A 182 5.92 -29.66 -10.48
CA SER A 182 5.40 -31.03 -10.39
C SER A 182 6.03 -31.96 -11.44
N LYS A 183 6.06 -31.53 -12.72
CA LYS A 183 6.73 -32.27 -13.80
C LYS A 183 8.23 -32.42 -13.60
N ALA A 184 8.90 -31.39 -13.07
CA ALA A 184 10.34 -31.43 -12.80
C ALA A 184 10.71 -32.40 -11.65
N LYS A 185 9.83 -32.57 -10.66
CA LYS A 185 10.05 -33.50 -9.54
C LYS A 185 9.79 -34.97 -9.90
N GLY A 186 8.94 -35.23 -10.90
CA GLY A 186 8.66 -36.58 -11.41
C GLY A 186 9.81 -37.21 -12.21
N TRP A 187 10.78 -36.42 -12.70
CA TRP A 187 11.91 -36.92 -13.49
C TRP A 187 13.16 -37.29 -12.67
N GLN A 188 13.17 -37.02 -11.36
CA GLN A 188 14.29 -37.35 -10.47
C GLN A 188 14.09 -38.66 -9.66
N GLY A 189 13.05 -39.45 -9.98
CA GLY A 189 12.64 -40.63 -9.20
C GLY A 189 12.83 -41.99 -9.87
N GLU A 190 13.29 -42.08 -11.11
CA GLU A 190 13.57 -43.35 -11.80
C GLU A 190 15.00 -43.36 -12.34
N SER A 191 15.96 -43.76 -11.50
CA SER A 191 17.26 -44.32 -11.90
C SER A 191 17.82 -45.12 -10.73
#